data_AF-A0A972GJ00-F1
#
_entry.id   AF-A0A972GJ00-F1
#
_cell.length_a   1.000
_cell.length_b   1.000
_cell.length_c   1.000
_cell.angle_alpha   90.00
_cell.angle_beta   90.00
_cell.angle_gamma   90.00
#
_symmetry.space_group_name_H-M   'P 1'
#
loop_
_entity.id
_entity.type
_entity.pdbx_description
1 polymer ?
#
loop_
_entity_poly.entity_id
_entity_poly.type
_entity_poly.pdbx_seq_one_letter_code
_entity_poly.pdbx_strand_id
1 'polypeptide(L)' 'MSRSYLTVLFKQSTGITIWSYLVEVRMNQAKLMLLDQQLKIYQVANLVGYENSEHFSKLFKEYFGVTPKEYRRLVELNVE' A
#
# COMPACT_ATOMS: atom_id res chain seq x y z
N MET A 1 17.96 18.31 -11.45
CA MET A 1 18.24 16.88 -11.18
C MET A 1 17.48 16.03 -12.19
N SER A 2 18.10 15.00 -12.77
CA SER A 2 17.41 14.06 -13.67
C SER A 2 16.76 12.93 -12.86
N ARG A 3 15.72 12.31 -13.42
CA ARG A 3 15.03 11.15 -12.81
C ARG A 3 16.00 10.00 -12.50
N SER A 4 16.92 9.71 -13.43
CA SER A 4 17.93 8.67 -13.25
C SER A 4 18.90 8.98 -12.12
N TYR A 5 19.34 10.23 -11.99
CA TYR A 5 20.24 10.65 -10.91
C TYR A 5 19.57 10.54 -9.54
N LEU A 6 18.30 10.96 -9.42
CA LEU A 6 17.52 10.82 -8.19
C LEU A 6 17.36 9.35 -7.78
N THR A 7 17.02 8.45 -8.72
CA THR A 7 16.87 7.02 -8.42
C THR A 7 18.18 6.39 -7.91
N VAL A 8 19.31 6.75 -8.53
CA VAL A 8 20.64 6.27 -8.10
C VAL A 8 20.97 6.79 -6.72
N LEU A 9 20.85 8.10 -6.49
CA LEU A 9 21.16 8.73 -5.21
C LEU A 9 20.27 8.20 -4.07
N PHE A 10 18.97 8.01 -4.35
CA PHE A 10 18.03 7.47 -3.38
C PHE A 10 18.41 6.05 -2.96
N LYS A 11 18.75 5.19 -3.93
CA LYS A 11 19.18 3.81 -3.64
C LYS A 11 20.51 3.77 -2.90
N GLN A 12 21.46 4.64 -3.25
CA GLN A 12 22.73 4.75 -2.53
C GLN A 12 22.53 5.19 -1.07
N SER A 13 21.56 6.07 -0.82
CA SER A 13 21.33 6.64 0.51
C SER A 13 20.46 5.73 1.40
N THR A 14 19.51 4.99 0.82
CA THR A 14 18.51 4.20 1.58
C THR A 14 18.69 2.69 1.46
N GLY A 15 19.50 2.21 0.52
CA GLY A 15 19.66 0.79 0.19
C GLY A 15 18.53 0.20 -0.66
N ILE A 16 17.40 0.90 -0.82
CA ILE A 16 16.22 0.43 -1.56
C ILE A 16 15.88 1.34 -2.73
N THR A 17 15.11 0.84 -3.69
CA THR A 17 14.65 1.67 -4.80
C THR A 17 13.56 2.64 -4.34
N ILE A 18 13.48 3.80 -5.00
CA ILE A 18 12.39 4.77 -4.76
C ILE A 18 11.00 4.14 -4.98
N TRP A 19 10.89 3.18 -5.91
CA TRP A 19 9.66 2.44 -6.16
C TRP A 19 9.29 1.53 -4.98
N SER A 20 10.24 0.77 -4.46
CA SER A 20 10.03 -0.10 -3.29
C SER A 20 9.57 0.71 -2.09
N TYR A 21 10.22 1.84 -1.84
CA TYR A 21 9.83 2.76 -0.77
C TYR A 21 8.42 3.32 -0.97
N LEU A 22 8.07 3.73 -2.20
CA LEU A 22 6.74 4.23 -2.50
C LEU A 22 5.66 3.17 -2.29
N VAL A 23 5.91 1.92 -2.69
CA VAL A 23 5.00 0.80 -2.44
C VAL A 23 4.80 0.62 -0.95
N GLU A 24 5.86 0.58 -0.14
CA GLU A 24 5.77 0.47 1.32
C GLU A 24 4.93 1.59 1.94
N VAL A 25 5.19 2.85 1.59
CA VAL A 25 4.42 4.00 2.09
C VAL A 25 2.94 3.86 1.75
N ARG A 26 2.62 3.51 0.51
CA ARG A 26 1.22 3.33 0.05
C ARG A 26 0.53 2.16 0.74
N MET A 27 1.21 1.03 0.92
CA MET A 27 0.66 -0.15 1.57
C MET A 27 0.37 0.11 3.05
N ASN A 28 1.29 0.76 3.76
CA ASN A 28 1.07 1.16 5.15
C ASN A 28 -0.09 2.16 5.29
N GLN A 29 -0.20 3.13 4.39
CA GLN A 29 -1.33 4.07 4.39
C GLN A 29 -2.66 3.34 4.10
N ALA A 30 -2.68 2.41 3.15
CA ALA A 30 -3.85 1.63 2.83
C ALA A 30 -4.30 0.78 4.03
N LYS A 31 -3.37 0.17 4.76
CA LYS A 31 -3.65 -0.59 5.97
C LYS A 31 -4.38 0.26 7.02
N LEU A 32 -3.95 1.51 7.23
CA LEU A 32 -4.63 2.44 8.15
C LEU A 32 -6.02 2.84 7.64
N MET A 33 -6.16 3.13 6.35
CA MET A 33 -7.45 3.49 5.75
C MET A 33 -8.45 2.33 5.75
N LEU A 34 -7.99 1.08 5.71
CA LEU A 34 -8.86 -0.10 5.76
C LEU A 34 -9.58 -0.28 7.10
N LEU A 35 -9.13 0.40 8.16
CA LEU A 35 -9.79 0.45 9.47
C LEU A 35 -11.12 1.22 9.41
N ASP A 36 -11.27 2.14 8.45
CA ASP A 36 -12.53 2.83 8.20
C ASP A 36 -13.46 1.94 7.34
N GLN A 37 -14.54 1.51 7.96
CA GLN A 37 -15.56 0.65 7.34
C GLN A 37 -16.41 1.36 6.30
N GLN A 38 -16.46 2.69 6.33
CA GLN A 38 -17.21 3.48 5.37
C GLN A 38 -16.51 3.50 4.00
N LEU A 39 -15.18 3.39 3.98
CA LEU A 39 -14.42 3.33 2.74
C LEU A 39 -14.56 1.97 2.06
N LYS A 40 -14.97 1.96 0.80
CA LYS A 40 -14.90 0.76 -0.05
C LYS A 40 -13.45 0.49 -0.46
N ILE A 41 -13.09 -0.77 -0.67
CA ILE A 41 -11.71 -1.18 -1.02
C ILE A 41 -11.18 -0.45 -2.26
N TYR A 42 -12.02 -0.24 -3.28
CA TYR A 42 -11.61 0.51 -4.47
C TYR A 42 -11.34 2.00 -4.19
N GLN A 43 -12.03 2.59 -3.21
CA GLN A 43 -11.77 3.98 -2.79
C GLN A 43 -10.43 4.06 -2.07
N VAL A 44 -10.12 3.09 -1.20
CA VAL A 44 -8.80 2.98 -0.57
C VAL A 44 -7.70 2.86 -1.63
N ALA A 45 -7.88 1.98 -2.63
CA ALA A 45 -6.93 1.83 -3.73
C ALA A 45 -6.68 3.17 -4.46
N ASN A 46 -7.74 3.89 -4.81
CA ASN A 46 -7.64 5.20 -5.46
C ASN A 46 -6.92 6.23 -4.58
N LEU A 47 -7.26 6.30 -3.29
CA LEU A 47 -6.66 7.25 -2.33
C LEU A 47 -5.16 7.02 -2.12
N VAL A 48 -4.69 5.78 -2.23
CA VAL A 48 -3.26 5.45 -2.16
C VAL A 48 -2.57 5.38 -3.53
N GLY A 49 -3.24 5.84 -4.60
CA GLY A 49 -2.66 6.04 -5.92
C GLY A 49 -2.62 4.81 -6.81
N TYR A 50 -3.61 3.91 -6.68
CA TYR A 50 -3.84 2.78 -7.58
C TYR A 50 -5.22 2.89 -8.24
N GLU A 51 -5.24 3.15 -9.55
CA GLU A 51 -6.48 3.22 -10.34
C GLU A 51 -7.16 1.83 -10.48
N ASN A 52 -6.35 0.77 -10.56
CA ASN A 52 -6.84 -0.59 -10.63
C ASN A 52 -6.86 -1.23 -9.23
N SER A 53 -8.07 -1.41 -8.69
CA SER A 53 -8.30 -2.00 -7.37
C SER A 53 -7.92 -3.49 -7.25
N GLU A 54 -7.94 -4.25 -8.35
CA GLU A 54 -7.50 -5.64 -8.39
C GLU A 54 -5.97 -5.73 -8.27
N HIS A 55 -5.25 -4.89 -9.01
CA HIS A 55 -3.79 -4.78 -8.90
C HIS A 55 -3.37 -4.34 -7.49
N PHE A 56 -4.04 -3.34 -6.91
CA PHE A 56 -3.86 -2.96 -5.52
C PHE A 56 -4.05 -4.15 -4.56
N SER A 57 -5.16 -4.88 -4.71
CA SER A 57 -5.48 -6.00 -3.82
C SER A 57 -4.44 -7.13 -3.92
N LYS A 58 -3.91 -7.39 -5.12
CA LYS A 58 -2.82 -8.35 -5.33
C LYS A 58 -1.54 -7.91 -4.62
N LEU A 59 -1.11 -6.66 -4.83
CA LEU A 59 0.08 -6.12 -4.18
C LEU A 59 -0.06 -6.06 -2.66
N PHE A 60 -1.24 -5.68 -2.15
CA PHE A 60 -1.51 -5.65 -0.72
C PHE A 60 -1.38 -7.05 -0.10
N LYS A 61 -1.90 -8.08 -0.79
CA LYS A 61 -1.75 -9.48 -0.39
C LYS A 61 -0.29 -9.93 -0.44
N GLU A 62 0.47 -9.58 -1.47
CA GLU A 62 1.90 -9.89 -1.56
C GLU A 62 2.69 -9.23 -0.41
N TYR A 63 2.30 -8.01 -0.02
CA TYR A 63 2.99 -7.23 1.00
C TYR A 63 2.65 -7.65 2.44
N PHE A 64 1.37 -7.93 2.74
CA PHE A 64 0.89 -8.24 4.09
C PHE A 64 0.46 -9.70 4.32
N GLY A 65 0.47 -10.53 3.28
CA GLY A 65 0.04 -11.94 3.33
C GLY A 65 -1.47 -12.17 3.27
N VAL A 66 -2.28 -11.12 3.38
CA VAL A 66 -3.76 -11.18 3.36
C VAL A 66 -4.33 -10.11 2.42
N THR A 67 -5.48 -10.38 1.83
CA THR A 67 -6.18 -9.39 0.97
C THR A 67 -6.70 -8.22 1.81
N PRO A 68 -6.97 -7.05 1.20
CA PRO A 68 -7.58 -5.92 1.89
C PRO A 68 -8.91 -6.28 2.60
N LYS A 69 -9.71 -7.15 1.98
CA LYS A 69 -10.99 -7.63 2.52
C LYS A 69 -10.79 -8.54 3.74
N GLU A 70 -9.82 -9.46 3.67
CA GLU A 70 -9.47 -10.32 4.80
C GLU A 70 -8.90 -9.50 5.96
N TYR A 71 -8.01 -8.55 5.66
CA TYR A 71 -7.43 -7.66 6.68
C TYR A 71 -8.50 -6.91 7.45
N ARG A 72 -9.47 -6.30 6.75
CA ARG A 72 -10.61 -5.62 7.36
C ARG A 72 -11.40 -6.52 8.30
N ARG A 73 -11.72 -7.74 7.86
CA ARG A 73 -12.43 -8.73 8.69
C ARG A 73 -11.62 -9.14 9.93
N LEU A 74 -10.31 -9.30 9.82
CA LEU A 74 -9.45 -9.63 10.95
C LEU A 74 -9.42 -8.52 12.00
N VAL A 75 -9.44 -7.25 11.57
CA VAL A 75 -9.50 -6.12 12.48
C VAL A 75 -10.84 -6.08 13.21
N GLU A 76 -11.97 -6.32 12.53
CA GLU A 76 -13.29 -6.39 13.16
C GLU A 76 -13.33 -7.42 14.32
N LEU A 77 -12.76 -8.61 14.10
CA LEU A 77 -12.73 -9.69 15.09
C LEU A 77 -11.85 -9.42 16.32
N ASN A 78 -10.91 -8.47 16.23
CA ASN A 78 -10.01 -8.10 17.34
C ASN A 78 -10.55 -6.94 18.19
N VAL A 79 -11.70 -6.37 17.82
CA VAL A 79 -12.34 -5.25 18.54
C VAL A 79 -13.53 -5.72 19.40
N GLU A 80 -13.95 -6.98 19.24
CA GLU A 80 -14.90 -7.69 20.12
C GLU A 80 -14.19 -8.38 21.30
#